data_AF-A0A950A7Z6-F1
#
_entry.id   AF-A0A950A7Z6-F1
#
_cell.length_a   1.000
_cell.length_b   1.000
_cell.length_c   1.000
_cell.angle_alpha   90.00
_cell.angle_beta   90.00
_cell.angle_gamma   90.00
#
_symmetry.space_group_name_H-M   'P 1'
#
loop_
_entity.id
_entity.type
_entity.pdbx_description
1 polymer ?
#
loop_
_entity_poly.entity_id
_entity_poly.type
_entity_poly.pdbx_seq_one_letter_code
_entity_poly.pdbx_strand_id
1 'polypeptide(L)' 'MNGAVVVLAGGTGGAKLARGMLDVIGGESLTVIANTGDDIEIYGAYVSPDADLTCYWLADLIDSRGWGVRGDSFA' A
#
# COMPACT_ATOMS: atom_id res chain seq x y z
N MET A 1 -18.39 7.33 -11.46
CA MET A 1 -18.95 7.42 -10.10
C MET A 1 -18.54 8.79 -9.57
N ASN A 2 -19.48 9.63 -9.11
CA ASN A 2 -19.18 11.02 -8.69
C ASN A 2 -18.97 11.15 -7.17
N GLY A 3 -18.27 10.20 -6.54
CA GLY A 3 -18.06 10.21 -5.08
C GLY A 3 -16.65 9.78 -4.72
N ALA A 4 -16.06 10.45 -3.74
CA ALA A 4 -14.80 10.05 -3.13
C ALA A 4 -14.98 8.74 -2.35
N VAL A 5 -14.05 7.81 -2.49
CA VAL A 5 -14.01 6.54 -1.78
C VAL A 5 -12.83 6.54 -0.82
N VAL A 6 -13.10 6.17 0.42
CA VAL A 6 -12.07 5.97 1.45
C VAL A 6 -11.93 4.48 1.74
N VAL A 7 -10.71 3.96 1.66
CA VAL A 7 -10.36 2.59 2.05
C VAL A 7 -9.54 2.65 3.34
N LEU A 8 -10.04 2.03 4.41
CA LEU A 8 -9.22 1.71 5.58
C LEU A 8 -8.44 0.43 5.26
N ALA A 9 -7.11 0.51 5.22
CA ALA A 9 -6.27 -0.58 4.74
C ALA A 9 -5.24 -1.01 5.79
N GLY A 10 -5.08 -2.32 5.94
CA GLY A 10 -3.98 -2.96 6.65
C GLY A 10 -3.60 -4.26 5.95
N GLY A 11 -2.31 -4.58 5.95
CA GLY A 11 -1.73 -5.72 5.26
C GLY A 11 -1.97 -5.77 3.74
N THR A 12 -1.60 -6.90 3.15
CA THR A 12 -1.70 -7.12 1.69
C THR A 12 -3.14 -7.08 1.17
N GLY A 13 -4.12 -7.50 1.98
CA GLY A 13 -5.53 -7.51 1.58
C GLY A 13 -6.06 -6.10 1.32
N GLY A 14 -5.80 -5.16 2.24
CA GLY A 14 -6.18 -3.76 2.08
C GLY A 14 -5.50 -3.09 0.89
N ALA A 15 -4.20 -3.32 0.71
CA ALA A 15 -3.44 -2.76 -0.41
C ALA A 15 -3.95 -3.25 -1.77
N LYS A 16 -4.27 -4.56 -1.91
CA LYS A 16 -4.86 -5.12 -3.14
C LYS A 16 -6.25 -4.55 -3.44
N LEU A 17 -7.09 -4.38 -2.41
CA LEU A 17 -8.40 -3.73 -2.57
C LEU A 17 -8.23 -2.29 -3.06
N ALA A 18 -7.31 -1.53 -2.48
CA ALA A 18 -7.03 -0.16 -2.90
C ALA A 18 -6.54 -0.08 -4.36
N ARG A 19 -5.65 -0.99 -4.79
CA ARG A 19 -5.22 -1.08 -6.20
C ARG A 19 -6.39 -1.36 -7.16
N GLY A 20 -7.25 -2.32 -6.82
CA GLY A 20 -8.43 -2.60 -7.63
C GLY A 20 -9.41 -1.42 -7.67
N MET A 21 -9.57 -0.70 -6.55
CA MET A 21 -10.38 0.53 -6.54
C MET A 21 -9.76 1.60 -7.42
N LEU A 22 -8.45 1.81 -7.37
CA LEU A 22 -7.73 2.75 -8.23
C LEU A 22 -8.02 2.49 -9.71
N ASP A 23 -8.05 1.22 -10.14
CA ASP A 23 -8.37 0.84 -11.52
C ASP A 23 -9.81 1.20 -11.95
N VAL A 24 -10.75 1.18 -10.99
CA VAL A 24 -12.19 1.40 -11.26
C VAL A 24 -12.59 2.86 -11.16
N ILE A 25 -12.04 3.61 -10.20
CA ILE A 25 -12.50 4.97 -9.86
C ILE A 25 -11.45 6.07 -10.14
N GLY A 26 -10.20 5.70 -10.41
CA GLY A 26 -9.10 6.65 -10.63
C GLY A 26 -8.55 7.26 -9.34
N GLY A 27 -7.31 7.79 -9.44
CA GLY A 27 -6.56 8.28 -8.27
C GLY A 27 -7.16 9.52 -7.62
N GLU A 28 -7.82 10.40 -8.38
CA GLU A 28 -8.44 11.61 -7.83
C GLU A 28 -9.65 11.32 -6.93
N SER A 29 -10.24 10.12 -7.04
CA SER A 29 -11.41 9.72 -6.25
C SER A 29 -11.09 8.71 -5.15
N LEU A 30 -9.82 8.28 -5.00
CA LEU A 30 -9.40 7.29 -4.02
C LEU A 30 -8.58 7.94 -2.89
N THR A 31 -8.95 7.66 -1.65
CA THR A 31 -8.13 7.94 -0.47
C THR A 31 -7.92 6.65 0.30
N VAL A 32 -6.68 6.37 0.71
CA VAL A 32 -6.36 5.21 1.56
C VAL A 32 -5.88 5.72 2.91
N ILE A 33 -6.47 5.18 3.98
CA ILE A 33 -6.03 5.39 5.36
C ILE A 33 -5.37 4.09 5.80
N ALA A 34 -4.04 4.10 5.89
CA ALA A 34 -3.24 2.94 6.25
C ALA A 34 -3.19 2.74 7.77
N ASN A 35 -3.19 1.48 8.19
CA ASN A 35 -2.90 1.05 9.55
C ASN A 35 -1.45 1.42 9.93
N THR A 36 -1.26 1.85 11.18
CA THR A 36 0.05 2.16 11.76
C THR A 36 0.36 1.27 12.98
N GLY A 37 -0.48 0.26 13.25
CA GLY A 37 -0.32 -0.63 14.41
C GLY A 37 0.93 -1.50 14.34
N ASP A 38 1.48 -1.69 13.13
CA ASP A 38 2.67 -2.49 12.85
C ASP A 38 3.92 -1.63 12.61
N ASP A 39 3.83 -0.30 12.84
CA ASP A 39 4.97 0.60 12.68
C ASP A 39 6.03 0.32 13.76
N ILE A 40 7.30 0.27 13.36
CA ILE A 40 8.41 -0.10 14.24
C ILE A 40 9.67 0.71 13.96
N GLU A 41 10.51 0.87 14.98
CA GLU A 41 11.90 1.25 14.78
C GLU A 41 12.78 0.00 14.71
N ILE A 42 13.45 -0.21 13.57
CA ILE A 42 14.34 -1.34 13.36
C ILE A 42 15.58 -0.90 12.58
N TYR A 43 16.76 -1.39 12.98
CA TYR A 43 18.04 -1.02 12.37
C TYR A 43 18.34 0.49 12.33
N GLY A 44 17.77 1.27 13.26
CA GLY A 44 17.94 2.72 13.34
C GLY A 44 17.07 3.52 12.36
N ALA A 45 16.10 2.86 11.71
CA ALA A 45 15.10 3.49 10.84
C ALA A 45 13.68 3.26 11.37
N TYR A 46 12.78 4.20 11.05
CA TYR A 46 11.34 4.03 11.26
C TYR A 46 10.75 3.33 10.02
N VAL A 47 10.00 2.26 10.24
CA VAL A 47 9.39 1.43 9.19
C VAL A 47 7.89 1.39 9.42
N SER A 48 7.11 1.69 8.37
CA SER A 48 5.65 1.67 8.38
C SER A 48 5.12 0.66 7.35
N PRO A 49 5.02 -0.64 7.71
CA PRO A 49 4.84 -1.72 6.74
C PRO A 49 3.60 -1.59 5.86
N ASP A 50 2.47 -1.19 6.44
CA ASP A 50 1.18 -1.15 5.74
C ASP A 50 1.05 0.08 4.82
N ALA A 51 1.60 1.22 5.25
CA ALA A 51 1.69 2.41 4.41
C ALA A 51 2.61 2.15 3.21
N ASP A 52 3.79 1.57 3.45
CA ASP A 52 4.77 1.25 2.41
C ASP A 52 4.21 0.23 1.41
N LEU A 53 3.60 -0.85 1.91
CA LEU A 53 2.98 -1.87 1.07
C LEU A 53 1.86 -1.29 0.20
N THR A 54 1.01 -0.42 0.76
CA THR A 54 -0.03 0.30 0.01
C THR A 54 0.59 1.15 -1.09
N CYS A 55 1.64 1.91 -0.78
CA CYS A 55 2.35 2.72 -1.77
C CYS A 55 2.93 1.86 -2.90
N TYR A 56 3.56 0.71 -2.60
CA TYR A 56 4.13 -0.16 -3.62
C TYR A 56 3.08 -0.75 -4.56
N TRP A 57 1.91 -1.11 -4.03
CA TRP A 57 0.77 -1.57 -4.85
C TRP A 57 0.22 -0.45 -5.74
N LEU A 58 0.00 0.75 -5.20
CA LEU A 58 -0.56 1.88 -5.96
C LEU A 58 0.42 2.44 -6.99
N ALA A 59 1.72 2.37 -6.74
CA ALA A 59 2.77 2.84 -7.64
C ALA A 59 3.22 1.80 -8.68
N ASP A 60 2.59 0.62 -8.72
CA ASP A 60 2.99 -0.50 -9.60
C ASP A 60 4.45 -0.94 -9.40
N LEU A 61 4.99 -0.74 -8.18
CA LEU A 61 6.35 -1.11 -7.76
C LEU A 61 6.41 -2.43 -7.00
N ILE A 62 5.27 -3.02 -6.65
CA ILE A 62 5.20 -4.29 -5.91
C ILE A 62 5.88 -5.43 -6.67
N ASP A 63 6.57 -6.29 -5.93
CA ASP A 63 7.10 -7.54 -6.47
C ASP A 63 5.99 -8.57 -6.76
N SER A 64 6.25 -9.50 -7.69
CA SER A 64 5.35 -10.60 -8.03
C SER A 64 4.97 -11.52 -6.85
N ARG A 65 5.82 -11.58 -5.81
CA ARG A 65 5.54 -12.27 -4.55
C ARG A 65 4.34 -11.69 -3.78
N GLY A 66 3.96 -10.44 -4.10
CA GLY A 66 2.86 -9.72 -3.45
C GLY A 66 3.28 -8.92 -2.20
N TRP A 67 4.58 -8.80 -1.94
CA TRP A 67 5.18 -7.99 -0.89
C TRP A 67 6.58 -7.51 -1.31
N GLY A 68 7.02 -6.39 -0.75
CA GLY A 68 8.32 -5.78 -1.08
C GLY A 68 8.36 -5.14 -2.47
N VAL A 69 9.46 -4.44 -2.77
CA VAL A 69 9.67 -3.75 -4.04
C VAL A 69 10.22 -4.73 -5.09
N ARG A 70 9.75 -4.60 -6.33
CA ARG A 70 10.20 -5.39 -7.47
C ARG A 70 11.70 -5.16 -7.72
N GLY A 71 12.47 -6.24 -7.76
CA GLY A 71 13.91 -6.20 -8.03
C GLY A 71 14.79 -5.88 -6.82
N ASP A 72 14.23 -5.91 -5.61
CA ASP A 72 14.98 -5.70 -4.37
C ASP A 72 15.98 -6.83 -4.08
N SER A 73 17.02 -6.54 -3.28
CA SER A 73 18.11 -7.46 -2.91
C SER A 73 18.43 -7.40 -1.41
N PHE A 74 18.93 -8.49 -0.83
CA PHE A 74 19.07 -8.65 0.63
C PHE A 74 20.50 -9.06 1.06
N ALA A 75 21.51 -8.44 0.44
CA ALA A 75 22.92 -8.76 0.68
C ALA A 75 23.44 -8.21 2.01
#